data_AF-A0A2E9R4J8-F1
#
_entry.id   AF-A0A2E9R4J8-F1
#
_cell.length_a   1.000
_cell.length_b   1.000
_cell.length_c   1.000
_cell.angle_alpha   90.00
_cell.angle_beta   90.00
_cell.angle_gamma   90.00
#
_symmetry.space_group_name_H-M   'P 1'
#
loop_
_entity.id
_entity.type
_entity.pdbx_description
1 polymer ?
#
loop_
_entity_poly.entity_id
_entity_poly.type
_entity_poly.pdbx_seq_one_letter_code
_entity_poly.pdbx_strand_id
1 'polypeptide(L)'
;MKIRVLSLCIVLVCLLPSFALAKKVDDDVWNELSDIRRELKLIKQELSAQQKQHQKELRKLKKEIKKWKALVRTLRGQKKQAPVAVRPTPRPPVPPVVRRSAPTAPRKPWWVKMRKNVQVRAQEYAKGAFMLTLTIPVPVKGIWVRLGAKKPFRSTGLHGFNHPSTGKPMPKMSIMTRKLHVGKNDVWIQYRDGSGKIVGPLHRVVHIKAKLDAEVESFLRYQWPNPVLQQLRYRTYRGTTTLLPFWTHSPKLFHSVRYSLSEDTLHRYFIRHGKTQTKYSWMQFRNLTPGKHVLYVQGKLRNGWKTPLLRYVFVVNNNGKWTNVYPEDEKE
;
A
#
# COMPACT_ATOMS: atom_id res chain seq x y z
N MET A 1 10.54 -10.84 34.82
CA MET A 1 9.09 -11.01 34.56
C MET A 1 8.63 -12.46 34.82
N LYS A 2 8.80 -12.99 36.05
CA LYS A 2 8.43 -14.39 36.40
C LYS A 2 7.43 -14.53 37.56
N ILE A 3 6.89 -13.42 38.09
CA ILE A 3 6.11 -13.45 39.35
C ILE A 3 4.59 -13.32 39.12
N ARG A 4 4.11 -13.01 37.91
CA ARG A 4 2.66 -12.82 37.65
C ARG A 4 1.89 -14.07 37.20
N VAL A 5 2.52 -15.25 37.18
CA VAL A 5 1.87 -16.50 36.72
C VAL A 5 1.30 -17.32 37.89
N LEU A 6 1.76 -17.12 39.14
CA LEU A 6 1.29 -17.92 40.27
C LEU A 6 -0.04 -17.46 40.90
N SER A 7 -0.48 -16.22 40.67
CA SER A 7 -1.66 -15.69 41.36
C SER A 7 -3.00 -16.09 40.71
N LEU A 8 -2.98 -16.69 39.51
CA LEU A 8 -4.21 -17.09 38.81
C LEU A 8 -4.67 -18.53 39.11
N CYS A 9 -3.82 -19.35 39.74
CA CYS A 9 -4.14 -20.76 40.00
C CYS A 9 -4.93 -20.99 41.30
N ILE A 10 -4.98 -20.02 42.21
CA ILE A 10 -5.55 -20.23 43.55
C ILE A 10 -7.06 -19.90 43.61
N VAL A 11 -7.57 -19.09 42.69
CA VAL A 11 -8.99 -18.69 42.69
C VAL A 11 -9.91 -19.74 42.02
N LEU A 12 -9.36 -20.72 41.31
CA LEU A 12 -10.15 -21.70 40.54
C LEU A 12 -10.56 -22.96 41.33
N VAL A 13 -10.11 -23.13 42.58
CA VAL A 13 -10.21 -24.42 43.30
C VAL A 13 -11.40 -24.50 44.28
N CYS A 14 -12.11 -23.41 44.56
CA CYS A 14 -13.12 -23.38 45.65
C CYS A 14 -14.58 -23.58 45.22
N LEU A 15 -14.89 -23.99 43.98
CA LEU A 15 -16.28 -24.23 43.55
C LEU A 15 -16.41 -25.54 42.75
N LEU A 16 -16.67 -26.63 43.45
CA LEU A 16 -17.20 -27.88 42.90
C LEU A 16 -18.74 -27.86 43.09
N PRO A 17 -19.57 -28.33 42.14
CA PRO A 17 -19.58 -29.75 41.79
C PRO A 17 -19.83 -29.99 40.28
N SER A 18 -18.85 -30.58 39.58
CA SER A 18 -19.02 -31.10 38.21
C SER A 18 -17.82 -31.98 37.82
N PHE A 19 -17.51 -33.03 38.59
CA PHE A 19 -16.32 -33.86 38.31
C PHE A 19 -16.34 -34.55 36.93
N ALA A 20 -17.54 -34.80 36.36
CA ALA A 20 -17.67 -35.38 35.02
C ALA A 20 -17.52 -34.35 33.88
N LEU A 21 -18.00 -33.10 34.06
CA LEU A 21 -17.80 -32.02 33.08
C LEU A 21 -16.39 -31.44 33.15
N ALA A 22 -15.78 -31.35 34.34
CA ALA A 22 -14.42 -30.86 34.51
C ALA A 22 -13.41 -31.74 33.77
N LYS A 23 -13.55 -33.07 33.86
CA LYS A 23 -12.66 -34.02 33.17
C LYS A 23 -12.76 -33.91 31.65
N LYS A 24 -13.98 -33.73 31.11
CA LYS A 24 -14.20 -33.56 29.66
C LYS A 24 -13.68 -32.22 29.14
N VAL A 25 -13.87 -31.14 29.92
CA VAL A 25 -13.31 -29.82 29.59
C VAL A 25 -11.77 -29.86 29.63
N ASP A 26 -11.18 -30.60 30.57
CA ASP A 26 -9.72 -30.77 30.64
C ASP A 26 -9.20 -31.51 29.39
N ASP A 27 -9.83 -32.63 29.02
CA ASP A 27 -9.44 -33.41 27.82
C ASP A 27 -9.57 -32.59 26.52
N ASP A 28 -10.65 -31.82 26.36
CA ASP A 28 -10.85 -30.94 25.20
C ASP A 28 -9.81 -29.82 25.14
N VAL A 29 -9.48 -29.19 26.27
CA VAL A 29 -8.43 -28.17 26.37
C VAL A 29 -7.05 -28.76 26.07
N TRP A 30 -6.75 -29.97 26.55
CA TRP A 30 -5.50 -30.67 26.24
C TRP A 30 -5.38 -31.03 24.76
N ASN A 31 -6.48 -31.43 24.13
CA ASN A 31 -6.52 -31.69 22.69
C ASN A 31 -6.26 -30.41 21.89
N GLU A 32 -6.93 -29.30 22.20
CA GLU A 32 -6.69 -28.01 21.54
C GLU A 32 -5.24 -27.53 21.73
N LEU A 33 -4.67 -27.66 22.93
CA LEU A 33 -3.28 -27.32 23.20
C LEU A 33 -2.30 -28.20 22.40
N SER A 34 -2.63 -29.48 22.22
CA SER A 34 -1.82 -30.41 21.44
C SER A 34 -1.80 -30.03 19.96
N ASP A 35 -2.94 -29.60 19.42
CA ASP A 35 -3.08 -29.18 18.03
C ASP A 35 -2.37 -27.85 17.78
N ILE A 36 -2.52 -26.87 18.69
CA ILE A 36 -1.76 -25.61 18.64
C ILE A 36 -0.25 -25.89 18.65
N ARG A 37 0.21 -26.85 19.46
CA ARG A 37 1.63 -27.22 19.53
C ARG A 37 2.12 -27.87 18.22
N ARG A 38 1.29 -28.68 17.56
CA ARG A 38 1.58 -29.25 16.24
C ARG A 38 1.65 -28.17 15.16
N GLU A 39 0.70 -27.24 15.13
CA GLU A 39 0.71 -26.11 14.19
C GLU A 39 1.94 -25.23 14.38
N LEU A 40 2.30 -24.89 15.62
CA LEU A 40 3.51 -24.12 15.90
C LEU A 40 4.79 -24.83 15.43
N LYS A 41 4.83 -26.16 15.50
CA LYS A 41 5.96 -26.97 14.99
C LYS A 41 6.05 -26.89 13.47
N LEU A 42 4.90 -26.99 12.77
CA LEU A 42 4.84 -26.84 11.31
C LEU A 42 5.27 -25.44 10.86
N ILE A 43 4.76 -24.39 11.50
CA ILE A 43 5.13 -22.99 11.20
C ILE A 43 6.64 -22.78 11.39
N LYS A 44 7.24 -23.32 12.47
CA LYS A 44 8.69 -23.25 12.69
C LYS A 44 9.47 -23.96 11.59
N GLN A 45 9.01 -25.12 11.13
CA GLN A 45 9.64 -25.86 10.04
C GLN A 45 9.57 -25.07 8.71
N GLU A 46 8.39 -24.55 8.34
CA GLU A 46 8.21 -23.73 7.14
C GLU A 46 9.09 -22.48 7.16
N LEU A 47 9.15 -21.78 8.29
CA LEU A 47 9.95 -20.56 8.43
C LEU A 47 11.45 -20.86 8.30
N SER A 48 11.91 -22.01 8.83
CA SER A 48 13.29 -22.47 8.65
C SER A 48 13.61 -22.85 7.19
N ALA A 49 12.65 -23.45 6.47
CA ALA A 49 12.79 -23.80 5.07
C ALA A 49 12.87 -22.54 4.18
N GLN A 50 12.02 -21.55 4.43
CA GLN A 50 12.05 -20.25 3.76
C GLN A 50 13.37 -19.51 4.02
N GLN A 51 13.88 -19.52 5.25
CA GLN A 51 15.20 -18.94 5.56
C GLN A 51 16.32 -19.62 4.77
N LYS A 52 16.34 -20.96 4.70
CA LYS A 52 17.31 -21.72 3.90
C LYS A 52 17.22 -21.37 2.41
N GLN A 53 16.00 -21.22 1.87
CA GLN A 53 15.79 -20.82 0.48
C GLN A 53 16.31 -19.40 0.20
N HIS A 54 15.99 -18.42 1.06
CA HIS A 54 16.52 -17.06 0.93
C HIS A 54 18.04 -17.00 1.03
N GLN A 55 18.67 -17.79 1.90
CA GLN A 55 20.13 -17.88 1.96
C GLN A 55 20.74 -18.45 0.68
N LYS A 56 20.10 -19.44 0.04
CA LYS A 56 20.52 -19.97 -1.27
C LYS A 56 20.44 -18.90 -2.37
N GLU A 57 19.35 -18.13 -2.42
CA GLU A 57 19.20 -17.03 -3.39
C GLU A 57 20.25 -15.93 -3.18
N LEU A 58 20.52 -15.54 -1.93
CA LEU A 58 21.57 -14.57 -1.61
C LEU A 58 22.95 -15.06 -2.07
N ARG A 59 23.26 -16.35 -1.91
CA ARG A 59 24.51 -16.93 -2.43
C ARG A 59 24.57 -16.88 -3.96
N LYS A 60 23.45 -17.13 -4.66
CA LYS A 60 23.37 -17.03 -6.12
C LYS A 60 23.61 -15.59 -6.60
N LEU A 61 22.93 -14.61 -5.99
CA LEU A 61 23.11 -13.18 -6.31
C LEU A 61 24.54 -12.69 -6.03
N LYS A 62 25.17 -13.12 -4.94
CA LYS A 62 26.59 -12.80 -4.66
C LYS A 62 27.52 -13.31 -5.76
N LYS A 63 27.28 -14.52 -6.30
CA LYS A 63 28.04 -15.06 -7.44
C LYS A 63 27.84 -14.23 -8.71
N GLU A 64 26.61 -13.83 -9.01
CA GLU A 64 26.31 -12.96 -10.17
C GLU A 64 26.97 -11.59 -10.05
N ILE A 65 26.91 -10.95 -8.88
CA ILE A 65 27.60 -9.67 -8.63
C ILE A 65 29.11 -9.81 -8.84
N LYS A 66 29.71 -10.92 -8.42
CA LYS A 66 31.14 -11.19 -8.66
C LYS A 66 31.45 -11.31 -10.15
N LYS A 67 30.60 -11.99 -10.94
CA LYS A 67 30.73 -12.07 -12.41
C LYS A 67 30.63 -10.70 -13.08
N TRP A 68 29.64 -9.90 -12.71
CA TRP A 68 29.48 -8.53 -13.24
C TRP A 68 30.66 -7.62 -12.90
N LYS A 69 31.20 -7.71 -11.68
CA LYS A 69 32.41 -6.94 -11.30
C LYS A 69 33.62 -7.33 -12.16
N ALA A 70 33.80 -8.62 -12.48
CA ALA A 70 34.87 -9.06 -13.37
C ALA A 70 34.69 -8.50 -14.79
N LEU A 71 33.47 -8.54 -15.34
CA LEU A 71 33.16 -8.02 -16.67
C LEU A 71 33.33 -6.49 -16.77
N VAL A 72 32.99 -5.74 -15.72
CA VAL A 72 33.24 -4.28 -15.69
C VAL A 72 34.75 -3.97 -15.67
N ARG A 73 35.57 -4.81 -15.02
CA ARG A 73 37.03 -4.64 -15.02
C ARG A 73 37.62 -4.89 -16.40
N THR A 74 37.17 -5.93 -17.12
CA THR A 74 37.66 -6.21 -18.48
C THR A 74 37.30 -5.09 -19.46
N LEU A 75 36.06 -4.59 -19.41
CA LEU A 75 35.63 -3.45 -20.26
C LEU A 75 36.38 -2.15 -19.95
N ARG A 76 36.74 -1.91 -18.68
CA ARG A 76 37.57 -0.73 -18.31
C ARG A 76 39.01 -0.87 -18.78
N GLY A 77 39.55 -2.08 -18.83
CA GLY A 77 40.87 -2.36 -19.40
C GLY A 77 40.94 -1.99 -20.88
N GLN A 78 39.92 -2.39 -21.66
CA GLN A 78 39.84 -2.10 -23.09
C GLN A 78 39.70 -0.60 -23.40
N LYS A 79 39.03 0.17 -22.54
CA LYS A 79 38.83 1.62 -22.75
C LYS A 79 40.11 2.47 -22.59
N LYS A 80 41.19 1.93 -22.01
CA LYS A 80 42.48 2.63 -21.89
C LYS A 80 43.30 2.66 -23.20
N GLN A 81 42.87 1.98 -24.25
CA GLN A 81 43.53 1.98 -25.57
C GLN A 81 42.86 2.88 -26.62
N ALA A 82 41.89 3.72 -26.23
CA ALA A 82 41.30 4.67 -27.16
C ALA A 82 42.24 5.88 -27.38
N PRO A 83 42.50 6.28 -28.63
CA PRO A 83 43.39 7.40 -28.94
C PRO A 83 42.85 8.72 -28.37
N VAL A 84 43.79 9.53 -27.89
CA VAL A 84 43.57 10.84 -27.26
C VAL A 84 42.85 11.76 -28.25
N ALA A 85 41.63 12.19 -27.91
CA ALA A 85 40.87 13.14 -28.69
C ALA A 85 41.54 14.53 -28.65
N VAL A 86 41.80 15.06 -29.85
CA VAL A 86 42.44 16.35 -30.13
C VAL A 86 41.65 17.51 -29.48
N ARG A 87 42.38 18.42 -28.83
CA ARG A 87 41.87 19.65 -28.20
C ARG A 87 41.10 20.51 -29.21
N PRO A 88 39.89 21.00 -28.89
CA PRO A 88 39.23 22.02 -29.70
C PRO A 88 39.95 23.37 -29.54
N THR A 89 40.17 24.03 -30.67
CA THR A 89 40.79 25.35 -30.83
C THR A 89 39.97 26.47 -30.18
N PRO A 90 40.64 27.55 -29.72
CA PRO A 90 39.98 28.68 -29.07
C PRO A 90 39.13 29.49 -30.04
N ARG A 91 37.94 29.89 -29.60
CA ARG A 91 37.04 30.78 -30.35
C ARG A 91 37.58 32.21 -30.39
N PRO A 92 37.42 32.94 -31.51
CA PRO A 92 37.79 34.35 -31.61
C PRO A 92 36.90 35.26 -30.74
N PRO A 93 37.42 36.44 -30.34
CA PRO A 93 36.74 37.39 -29.48
C PRO A 93 35.55 38.05 -30.19
N VAL A 94 34.45 38.22 -29.43
CA VAL A 94 33.20 38.84 -29.88
C VAL A 94 33.30 40.36 -29.69
N PRO A 95 32.92 41.20 -30.67
CA PRO A 95 32.95 42.65 -30.55
C PRO A 95 31.91 43.20 -29.56
N PRO A 96 32.14 44.39 -28.98
CA PRO A 96 31.30 44.98 -27.95
C PRO A 96 29.95 45.45 -28.51
N VAL A 97 28.87 44.93 -27.93
CA VAL A 97 27.48 45.32 -28.25
C VAL A 97 27.12 46.60 -27.51
N VAL A 98 26.77 47.64 -28.27
CA VAL A 98 26.27 48.94 -27.82
C VAL A 98 25.00 48.77 -26.98
N ARG A 99 25.05 49.23 -25.71
CA ARG A 99 23.89 49.30 -24.81
C ARG A 99 22.96 50.44 -25.25
N ARG A 100 21.81 50.09 -25.82
CA ARG A 100 20.64 50.98 -25.86
C ARG A 100 19.80 50.78 -24.60
N SER A 101 19.36 51.89 -24.02
CA SER A 101 18.55 52.05 -22.82
C SER A 101 17.28 51.22 -22.86
N ALA A 102 16.98 50.54 -21.75
CA ALA A 102 15.91 49.57 -21.61
C ALA A 102 14.53 50.24 -21.55
N PRO A 103 13.56 49.85 -22.40
CA PRO A 103 12.17 50.14 -22.15
C PRO A 103 11.65 49.24 -21.00
N THR A 104 10.80 49.82 -20.17
CA THR A 104 10.15 49.25 -18.99
C THR A 104 9.67 47.83 -19.27
N ALA A 105 10.16 46.86 -18.47
CA ALA A 105 9.98 45.44 -18.72
C ALA A 105 8.48 45.09 -18.84
N PRO A 106 8.01 44.56 -19.99
CA PRO A 106 6.64 44.09 -20.11
C PRO A 106 6.43 42.99 -19.07
N ARG A 107 5.36 43.09 -18.28
CA ARG A 107 4.93 42.07 -17.32
C ARG A 107 4.99 40.71 -18.02
N LYS A 108 5.86 39.82 -17.54
CA LYS A 108 6.06 38.49 -18.13
C LYS A 108 4.70 37.83 -18.31
N PRO A 109 4.34 37.42 -19.53
CA PRO A 109 3.03 36.88 -19.78
C PRO A 109 2.81 35.61 -18.95
N TRP A 110 1.57 35.37 -18.53
CA TRP A 110 1.20 34.37 -17.53
C TRP A 110 1.67 32.93 -17.87
N TRP A 111 1.79 32.59 -19.15
CA TRP A 111 2.33 31.30 -19.61
C TRP A 111 3.81 31.10 -19.27
N VAL A 112 4.59 32.16 -19.06
CA VAL A 112 5.99 32.08 -18.60
C VAL A 112 6.06 31.62 -17.14
N LYS A 113 5.03 31.91 -16.31
CA LYS A 113 4.90 31.32 -14.97
C LYS A 113 4.55 29.82 -15.05
N MET A 114 3.73 29.41 -16.01
CA MET A 114 3.35 27.99 -16.18
C MET A 114 4.52 27.06 -16.53
N ARG A 115 5.53 27.54 -17.25
CA ARG A 115 6.74 26.74 -17.59
C ARG A 115 7.52 26.26 -16.36
N LYS A 116 7.31 26.84 -15.17
CA LYS A 116 7.92 26.41 -13.90
C LYS A 116 7.10 25.37 -13.13
N ASN A 117 5.87 25.08 -13.55
CA ASN A 117 4.92 24.23 -12.81
C ASN A 117 5.02 22.75 -13.22
N VAL A 118 6.24 22.21 -13.31
CA VAL A 118 6.41 20.76 -13.42
C VAL A 118 6.08 20.13 -12.08
N GLN A 119 5.00 19.35 -12.06
CA GLN A 119 4.60 18.57 -10.89
C GLN A 119 5.17 17.15 -10.98
N VAL A 120 5.54 16.62 -9.82
CA VAL A 120 6.12 15.29 -9.69
C VAL A 120 5.40 14.60 -8.55
N ARG A 121 4.78 13.47 -8.86
CA ARG A 121 4.15 12.62 -7.87
C ARG A 121 4.78 11.24 -7.95
N ALA A 122 4.99 10.61 -6.80
CA ALA A 122 5.47 9.25 -6.75
C ALA A 122 4.64 8.46 -5.74
N GLN A 123 4.28 7.24 -6.11
CA GLN A 123 3.53 6.35 -5.23
C GLN A 123 4.06 4.92 -5.35
N GLU A 124 3.96 4.17 -4.26
CA GLU A 124 4.25 2.74 -4.30
C GLU A 124 3.10 2.02 -5.02
N TYR A 125 3.40 1.41 -6.16
CA TYR A 125 2.40 0.67 -6.96
C TYR A 125 2.23 -0.77 -6.45
N ALA A 126 3.36 -1.40 -6.11
CA ALA A 126 3.45 -2.69 -5.45
C ALA A 126 4.68 -2.68 -4.53
N LYS A 127 4.79 -3.64 -3.61
CA LYS A 127 5.89 -3.69 -2.64
C LYS A 127 7.26 -3.60 -3.35
N GLY A 128 8.00 -2.50 -3.11
CA GLY A 128 9.31 -2.25 -3.72
C GLY A 128 9.28 -1.84 -5.20
N ALA A 129 8.10 -1.55 -5.77
CA ALA A 129 7.91 -1.05 -7.12
C ALA A 129 7.09 0.25 -7.09
N PHE A 130 7.63 1.29 -7.69
CA PHE A 130 7.12 2.65 -7.57
C PHE A 130 6.75 3.20 -8.95
N MET A 131 5.65 3.95 -8.99
CA MET A 131 5.25 4.72 -10.15
C MET A 131 5.58 6.19 -9.90
N LEU A 132 6.42 6.76 -10.75
CA LEU A 132 6.71 8.19 -10.79
C LEU A 132 5.92 8.81 -11.93
N THR A 133 5.05 9.77 -11.62
CA THR A 133 4.23 10.51 -12.58
C THR A 133 4.69 11.96 -12.65
N LEU A 134 4.96 12.42 -13.87
CA LEU A 134 5.39 13.77 -14.19
C LEU A 134 4.23 14.49 -14.86
N THR A 135 3.96 15.72 -14.46
CA THR A 135 2.97 16.56 -15.15
C THR A 135 3.70 17.80 -15.65
N ILE A 136 3.87 17.88 -16.97
CA ILE A 136 4.50 19.01 -17.65
C ILE A 136 3.41 19.68 -18.49
N PRO A 137 3.00 20.93 -18.19
CA PRO A 137 1.84 21.57 -18.83
C PRO A 137 2.11 22.05 -20.26
N VAL A 138 3.27 21.76 -20.83
CA VAL A 138 3.67 22.19 -22.17
C VAL A 138 3.99 20.97 -23.05
N PRO A 139 3.82 21.06 -24.37
CA PRO A 139 4.25 20.03 -25.30
C PRO A 139 5.73 19.71 -25.09
N VAL A 140 6.05 18.41 -25.02
CA VAL A 140 7.40 17.91 -24.75
C VAL A 140 7.81 16.90 -25.82
N LYS A 141 9.03 17.05 -26.35
CA LYS A 141 9.64 16.14 -27.33
C LYS A 141 10.42 15.00 -26.66
N GLY A 142 10.87 15.20 -25.42
CA GLY A 142 11.60 14.20 -24.66
C GLY A 142 11.71 14.57 -23.19
N ILE A 143 11.75 13.56 -22.32
CA ILE A 143 11.93 13.73 -20.88
C ILE A 143 13.05 12.81 -20.42
N TRP A 144 13.92 13.33 -19.56
CA TRP A 144 14.97 12.60 -18.88
C TRP A 144 14.85 12.79 -17.38
N VAL A 145 14.99 11.69 -16.64
CA VAL A 145 14.87 11.66 -15.18
C VAL A 145 16.14 11.09 -14.57
N ARG A 146 16.58 11.71 -13.48
CA ARG A 146 17.65 11.24 -12.61
C ARG A 146 17.08 11.03 -11.20
N LEU A 147 17.25 9.81 -10.67
CA LEU A 147 16.79 9.40 -9.33
C LEU A 147 17.97 9.38 -8.36
N GLY A 148 18.18 10.48 -7.63
CA GLY A 148 19.34 10.73 -6.77
C GLY A 148 20.48 11.50 -7.45
N ALA A 149 21.21 12.31 -6.68
CA ALA A 149 22.16 13.31 -7.18
C ALA A 149 23.30 12.75 -8.07
N LYS A 150 23.84 11.57 -7.74
CA LYS A 150 25.03 11.00 -8.42
C LYS A 150 24.72 10.10 -9.63
N LYS A 151 23.45 9.92 -10.02
CA LYS A 151 23.07 9.03 -11.12
C LYS A 151 22.98 9.77 -12.46
N PRO A 152 23.20 9.12 -13.61
CA PRO A 152 22.97 9.76 -14.91
C PRO A 152 21.48 9.97 -15.16
N PHE A 153 21.14 11.00 -15.94
CA PHE A 153 19.82 11.18 -16.51
C PHE A 153 19.49 10.03 -17.46
N ARG A 154 18.28 9.48 -17.34
CA ARG A 154 17.77 8.41 -18.21
C ARG A 154 16.50 8.88 -18.90
N SER A 155 16.39 8.62 -20.20
CA SER A 155 15.17 8.88 -20.96
C SER A 155 14.00 8.11 -20.36
N THR A 156 12.82 8.70 -20.35
CA THR A 156 11.57 8.03 -19.93
C THR A 156 11.00 7.10 -21.00
N GLY A 157 11.61 7.05 -22.18
CA GLY A 157 11.21 6.23 -23.33
C GLY A 157 10.41 7.01 -24.39
N LEU A 158 10.15 6.35 -25.51
CA LEU A 158 9.36 6.90 -26.62
C LEU A 158 7.85 6.87 -26.34
N HIS A 159 7.12 7.49 -27.25
CA HIS A 159 5.79 8.08 -27.11
C HIS A 159 4.75 7.17 -26.44
N GLY A 160 4.05 7.71 -25.45
CA GLY A 160 3.04 6.97 -24.68
C GLY A 160 1.61 7.34 -25.00
N PHE A 161 1.39 8.53 -25.58
CA PHE A 161 0.08 9.12 -25.86
C PHE A 161 0.24 10.30 -26.81
N ASN A 162 -0.84 10.72 -27.48
CA ASN A 162 -0.86 11.96 -28.25
C ASN A 162 -1.32 13.13 -27.36
N HIS A 163 -0.79 14.32 -27.61
CA HIS A 163 -1.21 15.53 -26.92
C HIS A 163 -2.66 15.84 -27.28
N PRO A 164 -3.58 16.05 -26.30
CA PRO A 164 -5.01 16.18 -26.57
C PRO A 164 -5.35 17.36 -27.49
N SER A 165 -4.65 18.50 -27.34
CA SER A 165 -4.92 19.68 -28.20
C SER A 165 -4.10 19.76 -29.49
N THR A 166 -2.99 19.02 -29.64
CA THR A 166 -2.12 19.17 -30.82
C THR A 166 -1.98 17.90 -31.65
N GLY A 167 -2.50 16.76 -31.17
CA GLY A 167 -2.35 15.45 -31.80
C GLY A 167 -0.92 14.92 -31.84
N LYS A 168 0.08 15.73 -31.47
CA LYS A 168 1.50 15.37 -31.55
C LYS A 168 1.85 14.33 -30.49
N PRO A 169 2.71 13.36 -30.81
CA PRO A 169 3.04 12.32 -29.87
C PRO A 169 3.87 12.87 -28.70
N MET A 170 3.57 12.40 -27.49
CA MET A 170 4.19 12.83 -26.24
C MET A 170 4.96 11.69 -25.58
N PRO A 171 6.14 11.96 -24.99
CA PRO A 171 6.90 10.99 -24.21
C PRO A 171 6.11 10.51 -22.99
N LYS A 172 6.40 9.30 -22.53
CA LYS A 172 5.80 8.73 -21.32
C LYS A 172 6.11 9.62 -20.11
N MET A 173 5.04 10.07 -19.47
CA MET A 173 5.07 10.88 -18.25
C MET A 173 5.02 10.04 -16.98
N SER A 174 4.69 8.75 -17.08
CA SER A 174 4.68 7.80 -15.98
C SER A 174 5.80 6.77 -16.16
N ILE A 175 6.59 6.53 -15.12
CA ILE A 175 7.73 5.63 -15.13
C ILE A 175 7.60 4.65 -13.97
N MET A 176 7.69 3.35 -14.28
CA MET A 176 7.80 2.30 -13.28
C MET A 176 9.27 2.09 -12.91
N THR A 177 9.59 2.11 -11.62
CA THR A 177 10.96 2.02 -11.12
C THR A 177 11.04 1.30 -9.78
N ARG A 178 12.12 0.55 -9.55
CA ARG A 178 12.47 -0.05 -8.25
C ARG A 178 13.57 0.73 -7.51
N LYS A 179 13.95 1.90 -8.04
CA LYS A 179 15.08 2.71 -7.52
C LYS A 179 14.66 3.77 -6.49
N LEU A 180 13.36 3.93 -6.28
CA LEU A 180 12.79 4.77 -5.24
C LEU A 180 12.60 3.93 -3.97
N HIS A 181 12.28 4.57 -2.86
CA HIS A 181 11.98 3.92 -1.59
C HIS A 181 10.84 4.67 -0.87
N VAL A 182 10.21 4.01 0.11
CA VAL A 182 9.27 4.69 1.01
C VAL A 182 10.04 5.76 1.81
N GLY A 183 9.48 6.94 1.93
CA GLY A 183 10.11 8.12 2.51
C GLY A 183 10.49 9.18 1.47
N LYS A 184 11.51 9.98 1.78
CA LYS A 184 11.96 11.13 0.99
C LYS A 184 12.86 10.71 -0.16
N ASN A 185 12.54 11.12 -1.38
CA ASN A 185 13.32 10.82 -2.57
C ASN A 185 13.63 12.09 -3.37
N ASP A 186 14.88 12.19 -3.86
CA ASP A 186 15.29 13.25 -4.78
C ASP A 186 15.10 12.85 -6.24
N VAL A 187 14.31 13.64 -6.94
CA VAL A 187 14.01 13.47 -8.36
C VAL A 187 14.49 14.70 -9.11
N TRP A 188 15.29 14.47 -10.14
CA TRP A 188 15.80 15.49 -11.03
C TRP A 188 15.22 15.28 -12.42
N ILE A 189 14.70 16.34 -13.03
CA ILE A 189 14.00 16.26 -14.30
C ILE A 189 14.61 17.23 -15.28
N GLN A 190 14.80 16.77 -16.50
CA GLN A 190 15.19 17.59 -17.64
C GLN A 190 14.27 17.20 -18.79
N TYR A 191 13.82 18.16 -19.58
CA TYR A 191 12.96 17.88 -20.73
C TYR A 191 13.27 18.80 -21.89
N ARG A 192 12.90 18.36 -23.09
CA ARG A 192 12.96 19.15 -24.32
C ARG A 192 11.55 19.59 -24.66
N ASP A 193 11.31 20.89 -24.71
CA ASP A 193 10.00 21.45 -25.02
C ASP A 193 9.66 21.31 -26.53
N GLY A 194 8.44 21.72 -26.90
CA GLY A 194 7.97 21.70 -28.29
C GLY A 194 8.84 22.52 -29.25
N SER A 195 9.49 23.59 -28.76
CA SER A 195 10.43 24.42 -29.54
C SER A 195 11.80 23.78 -29.72
N GLY A 196 12.07 22.67 -29.03
CA GLY A 196 13.36 21.98 -29.07
C GLY A 196 14.35 22.46 -28.00
N LYS A 197 13.98 23.44 -27.17
CA LYS A 197 14.82 23.95 -26.09
C LYS A 197 14.85 22.97 -24.92
N ILE A 198 16.03 22.78 -24.34
CA ILE A 198 16.22 21.97 -23.15
C ILE A 198 15.92 22.82 -21.91
N VAL A 199 15.07 22.30 -21.02
CA VAL A 199 14.69 22.91 -19.74
C VAL A 199 15.10 21.99 -18.60
N GLY A 200 15.76 22.53 -17.58
CA GLY A 200 16.27 21.80 -16.41
C GLY A 200 17.79 21.87 -16.27
N PRO A 201 18.38 21.17 -15.29
CA PRO A 201 17.74 20.18 -14.42
C PRO A 201 16.89 20.81 -13.32
N LEU A 202 15.66 20.34 -13.15
CA LEU A 202 14.73 20.74 -12.10
C LEU A 202 14.80 19.74 -10.95
N HIS A 203 15.11 20.21 -9.74
CA HIS A 203 15.07 19.38 -8.53
C HIS A 203 13.68 19.37 -7.91
N ARG A 204 13.21 18.18 -7.55
CA ARG A 204 11.96 17.95 -6.84
C ARG A 204 12.18 16.87 -5.79
N VAL A 205 11.65 17.14 -4.60
CA VAL A 205 11.63 16.17 -3.51
C VAL A 205 10.23 15.57 -3.47
N VAL A 206 10.14 14.24 -3.49
CA VAL A 206 8.87 13.51 -3.35
C VAL A 206 8.90 12.67 -2.09
N HIS A 207 7.78 12.64 -1.37
CA HIS A 207 7.59 11.79 -0.22
C HIS A 207 6.63 10.66 -0.61
N ILE A 208 7.11 9.43 -0.52
CA ILE A 208 6.35 8.23 -0.88
C ILE A 208 5.93 7.53 0.40
N LYS A 209 4.63 7.34 0.60
CA LYS A 209 4.10 6.47 1.66
C LYS A 209 4.06 5.03 1.17
N ALA A 210 4.15 4.07 2.10
CA ALA A 210 3.90 2.69 1.75
C ALA A 210 2.46 2.56 1.23
N LYS A 211 2.24 1.71 0.23
CA LYS A 211 0.94 1.60 -0.45
C LYS A 211 -0.20 1.34 0.53
N LEU A 212 0.01 0.41 1.46
CA LEU A 212 -0.99 0.06 2.47
C LEU A 212 -1.32 1.23 3.41
N ASP A 213 -0.32 2.04 3.79
CA ASP A 213 -0.55 3.19 4.66
C ASP A 213 -1.34 4.28 3.93
N ALA A 214 -1.02 4.52 2.64
CA ALA A 214 -1.78 5.43 1.80
C ALA A 214 -3.24 4.95 1.58
N GLU A 215 -3.45 3.65 1.41
CA GLU A 215 -4.79 3.06 1.31
C GLU A 215 -5.57 3.18 2.64
N VAL A 216 -4.91 3.02 3.78
CA VAL A 216 -5.50 3.23 5.12
C VAL A 216 -5.90 4.70 5.31
N GLU A 217 -5.05 5.65 4.94
CA GLU A 217 -5.39 7.08 4.99
C GLU A 217 -6.54 7.43 4.04
N SER A 218 -6.54 6.86 2.83
CA SER A 218 -7.63 7.03 1.87
C SER A 218 -8.95 6.47 2.42
N PHE A 219 -8.91 5.30 3.05
CA PHE A 219 -10.07 4.71 3.72
C PHE A 219 -10.62 5.66 4.78
N LEU A 220 -9.78 6.16 5.69
CA LEU A 220 -10.20 7.06 6.76
C LEU A 220 -10.76 8.39 6.25
N ARG A 221 -10.21 8.92 5.15
CA ARG A 221 -10.60 10.22 4.61
C ARG A 221 -11.88 10.17 3.77
N TYR A 222 -12.07 9.12 2.98
CA TYR A 222 -13.11 9.08 1.95
C TYR A 222 -14.16 8.01 2.17
N GLN A 223 -13.76 6.86 2.73
CA GLN A 223 -14.66 5.73 2.88
C GLN A 223 -15.34 5.71 4.24
N TRP A 224 -14.58 5.92 5.31
CA TRP A 224 -15.11 5.87 6.67
C TRP A 224 -16.18 6.92 6.94
N PRO A 225 -16.03 8.21 6.54
CA PRO A 225 -17.04 9.23 6.84
C PRO A 225 -18.33 9.08 6.03
N ASN A 226 -18.39 8.15 5.07
CA ASN A 226 -19.56 7.96 4.22
C ASN A 226 -20.54 6.97 4.86
N PRO A 227 -21.72 7.40 5.32
CA PRO A 227 -22.68 6.53 6.02
C PRO A 227 -23.16 5.36 5.17
N VAL A 228 -23.28 5.53 3.85
CA VAL A 228 -23.68 4.45 2.92
C VAL A 228 -22.68 3.30 2.96
N LEU A 229 -21.39 3.61 3.10
CA LEU A 229 -20.33 2.61 3.15
C LEU A 229 -20.19 1.97 4.54
N GLN A 230 -20.83 2.54 5.56
CA GLN A 230 -20.94 1.96 6.90
C GLN A 230 -22.04 0.89 7.00
N GLN A 231 -22.85 0.68 5.95
CA GLN A 231 -23.93 -0.30 5.95
C GLN A 231 -23.44 -1.76 5.89
N LEU A 232 -24.34 -2.68 6.23
CA LEU A 232 -24.16 -4.12 5.99
C LEU A 232 -24.72 -4.49 4.62
N ARG A 233 -23.94 -5.28 3.89
CA ARG A 233 -24.42 -6.01 2.72
C ARG A 233 -24.88 -7.39 3.17
N TYR A 234 -26.11 -7.77 2.85
CA TYR A 234 -26.52 -9.17 2.95
C TYR A 234 -26.47 -9.85 1.57
N ARG A 235 -26.17 -11.15 1.55
CA ARG A 235 -26.20 -12.00 0.36
C ARG A 235 -26.75 -13.35 0.74
N THR A 236 -27.77 -13.81 0.02
CA THR A 236 -28.28 -15.18 0.15
C THR A 236 -27.64 -16.05 -0.93
N TYR A 237 -26.99 -17.15 -0.54
CA TYR A 237 -26.41 -18.13 -1.44
C TYR A 237 -26.70 -19.54 -0.93
N ARG A 238 -27.31 -20.38 -1.76
CA ARG A 238 -27.69 -21.77 -1.42
C ARG A 238 -28.39 -21.91 -0.06
N GLY A 239 -29.38 -21.05 0.20
CA GLY A 239 -30.15 -21.06 1.46
C GLY A 239 -29.39 -20.56 2.70
N THR A 240 -28.20 -19.99 2.52
CA THR A 240 -27.42 -19.35 3.59
C THR A 240 -27.36 -17.86 3.36
N THR A 241 -27.69 -17.05 4.37
CA THR A 241 -27.57 -15.59 4.32
C THR A 241 -26.31 -15.14 5.01
N THR A 242 -25.48 -14.36 4.31
CA THR A 242 -24.23 -13.77 4.81
C THR A 242 -24.38 -12.24 4.88
N LEU A 243 -23.99 -11.62 5.99
CA LEU A 243 -23.84 -10.18 6.20
C LEU A 243 -22.35 -9.86 6.17
N LEU A 244 -22.02 -8.78 5.49
CA LEU A 244 -20.66 -8.28 5.36
C LEU A 244 -20.74 -6.77 5.42
N PRO A 245 -20.03 -6.10 6.33
CA PRO A 245 -19.98 -4.65 6.31
C PRO A 245 -19.33 -4.16 5.00
N PHE A 246 -19.96 -3.21 4.30
CA PHE A 246 -19.50 -2.72 2.99
C PHE A 246 -18.05 -2.24 3.02
N TRP A 247 -17.65 -1.67 4.15
CA TRP A 247 -16.32 -1.13 4.39
C TRP A 247 -15.22 -2.18 4.51
N THR A 248 -15.56 -3.47 4.58
CA THR A 248 -14.60 -4.58 4.71
C THR A 248 -14.12 -5.18 3.39
N HIS A 249 -14.50 -4.60 2.24
CA HIS A 249 -14.16 -5.14 0.91
C HIS A 249 -12.63 -5.27 0.66
N SER A 250 -11.82 -4.45 1.34
CA SER A 250 -10.36 -4.46 1.25
C SER A 250 -9.76 -5.04 2.54
N PRO A 251 -9.74 -6.38 2.73
CA PRO A 251 -9.36 -6.99 4.00
C PRO A 251 -7.93 -6.67 4.42
N LYS A 252 -7.03 -6.42 3.46
CA LYS A 252 -5.62 -6.11 3.69
C LYS A 252 -5.41 -4.84 4.54
N LEU A 253 -6.38 -3.91 4.55
CA LEU A 253 -6.31 -2.66 5.33
C LEU A 253 -6.49 -2.91 6.84
N PHE A 254 -7.18 -4.00 7.19
CA PHE A 254 -7.56 -4.32 8.55
C PHE A 254 -6.54 -5.26 9.20
N HIS A 255 -6.18 -4.96 10.45
CA HIS A 255 -5.57 -5.95 11.32
C HIS A 255 -6.61 -7.00 11.73
N SER A 256 -7.80 -6.55 12.13
CA SER A 256 -8.93 -7.41 12.47
C SER A 256 -10.25 -6.69 12.28
N VAL A 257 -11.30 -7.44 11.95
CA VAL A 257 -12.68 -6.97 12.06
C VAL A 257 -13.42 -8.01 12.88
N ARG A 258 -13.90 -7.61 14.05
CA ARG A 258 -14.57 -8.47 15.03
C ARG A 258 -16.06 -8.22 15.04
N TYR A 259 -16.82 -9.24 15.43
CA TYR A 259 -18.27 -9.13 15.56
C TYR A 259 -18.85 -10.07 16.62
N SER A 260 -20.07 -9.78 17.07
CA SER A 260 -20.86 -10.61 17.97
C SER A 260 -22.34 -10.19 17.93
N LEU A 261 -23.26 -11.07 18.34
CA LEU A 261 -24.66 -10.72 18.62
C LEU A 261 -24.87 -10.13 20.02
N SER A 262 -23.88 -10.30 20.89
CA SER A 262 -23.81 -9.72 22.23
C SER A 262 -22.70 -8.68 22.25
N GLU A 263 -22.99 -7.52 22.83
CA GLU A 263 -22.09 -6.36 22.91
C GLU A 263 -20.78 -6.71 23.64
N ASP A 264 -20.88 -7.44 24.75
CA ASP A 264 -19.79 -7.63 25.71
C ASP A 264 -18.60 -8.44 25.20
N THR A 265 -18.79 -9.31 24.21
CA THR A 265 -17.79 -10.37 23.95
C THR A 265 -17.07 -10.33 22.61
N LEU A 266 -17.47 -9.54 21.60
CA LEU A 266 -16.86 -9.44 20.24
C LEU A 266 -15.88 -10.59 19.86
N HIS A 267 -16.36 -11.84 19.95
CA HIS A 267 -15.47 -13.00 20.03
C HIS A 267 -15.17 -13.60 18.65
N ARG A 268 -15.89 -13.15 17.62
CA ARG A 268 -15.78 -13.67 16.24
C ARG A 268 -15.05 -12.69 15.34
N TYR A 269 -14.53 -13.18 14.21
CA TYR A 269 -13.74 -12.40 13.26
C TYR A 269 -14.28 -12.52 11.83
N PHE A 270 -14.62 -11.38 11.21
CA PHE A 270 -14.80 -11.28 9.76
C PHE A 270 -13.44 -11.29 9.05
N ILE A 271 -12.50 -10.50 9.59
CA ILE A 271 -11.13 -10.39 9.08
C ILE A 271 -10.18 -10.63 10.24
N ARG A 272 -9.15 -11.43 10.01
CA ARG A 272 -8.06 -11.67 10.96
C ARG A 272 -6.73 -11.58 10.23
N HIS A 273 -5.82 -10.74 10.73
CA HIS A 273 -4.50 -10.47 10.15
C HIS A 273 -4.56 -10.07 8.66
N GLY A 274 -5.57 -9.29 8.28
CA GLY A 274 -5.77 -8.81 6.91
C GLY A 274 -6.29 -9.86 5.93
N LYS A 275 -6.81 -10.99 6.42
CA LYS A 275 -7.42 -12.06 5.64
C LYS A 275 -8.86 -12.28 6.06
N THR A 276 -9.76 -12.35 5.09
CA THR A 276 -11.17 -12.73 5.30
C THR A 276 -11.24 -14.16 5.81
N GLN A 277 -12.05 -14.40 6.84
CA GLN A 277 -12.25 -15.73 7.38
C GLN A 277 -13.34 -16.47 6.59
N THR A 278 -12.92 -17.31 5.64
CA THR A 278 -13.82 -18.07 4.72
C THR A 278 -14.67 -19.12 5.41
N LYS A 279 -14.25 -19.65 6.57
CA LYS A 279 -15.03 -20.64 7.33
C LYS A 279 -16.19 -20.02 8.13
N TYR A 280 -16.16 -18.71 8.38
CA TYR A 280 -17.17 -18.00 9.17
C TYR A 280 -17.94 -16.94 8.37
N SER A 281 -17.63 -16.76 7.07
CA SER A 281 -18.53 -16.16 6.08
C SER A 281 -19.77 -17.02 5.83
N TRP A 282 -19.75 -18.28 6.27
CA TRP A 282 -20.93 -19.08 6.56
C TRP A 282 -21.46 -18.58 7.89
N MET A 283 -22.12 -17.44 7.80
CA MET A 283 -23.05 -16.98 8.79
C MET A 283 -24.01 -18.13 9.14
N GLN A 284 -23.68 -18.91 10.16
CA GLN A 284 -24.63 -19.79 10.84
C GLN A 284 -25.56 -18.93 11.69
N PHE A 285 -26.19 -17.93 11.08
CA PHE A 285 -27.48 -17.43 11.53
C PHE A 285 -28.61 -18.29 10.99
N ARG A 286 -28.27 -19.45 10.39
CA ARG A 286 -29.19 -20.49 9.97
C ARG A 286 -30.15 -20.92 11.09
N ASN A 287 -29.72 -20.74 12.35
CA ASN A 287 -30.48 -21.07 13.55
C ASN A 287 -30.88 -19.84 14.37
N LEU A 288 -30.88 -18.62 13.78
CA LEU A 288 -31.50 -17.50 14.48
C LEU A 288 -32.99 -17.74 14.58
N THR A 289 -33.52 -17.58 15.79
CA THR A 289 -34.95 -17.52 16.00
C THR A 289 -35.55 -16.32 15.26
N PRO A 290 -36.79 -16.42 14.76
CA PRO A 290 -37.50 -15.27 14.25
C PRO A 290 -37.55 -14.15 15.30
N GLY A 291 -37.30 -12.91 14.88
CA GLY A 291 -37.28 -11.77 15.79
C GLY A 291 -36.25 -10.70 15.41
N LYS A 292 -36.15 -9.69 16.28
CA LYS A 292 -35.18 -8.59 16.16
C LYS A 292 -33.84 -9.02 16.74
N HIS A 293 -32.78 -8.83 15.98
CA HIS A 293 -31.41 -9.16 16.36
C HIS A 293 -30.51 -7.93 16.20
N VAL A 294 -29.41 -7.94 16.95
CA VAL A 294 -28.41 -6.87 16.92
C VAL A 294 -27.05 -7.48 16.64
N LEU A 295 -26.35 -6.99 15.62
CA LEU A 295 -24.97 -7.35 15.31
C LEU A 295 -24.06 -6.19 15.67
N TYR A 296 -23.14 -6.44 16.59
CA TYR A 296 -22.08 -5.52 16.95
C TYR A 296 -20.85 -5.81 16.10
N VAL A 297 -20.24 -4.78 15.51
CA VAL A 297 -19.04 -4.92 14.66
C VAL A 297 -18.02 -3.85 15.00
N GLN A 298 -16.75 -4.25 15.14
CA GLN A 298 -15.64 -3.32 15.32
C GLN A 298 -14.44 -3.70 14.44
N GLY A 299 -13.94 -2.72 13.69
CA GLY A 299 -12.73 -2.84 12.89
C GLY A 299 -11.51 -2.27 13.61
N LYS A 300 -10.35 -2.90 13.41
CA LYS A 300 -9.03 -2.37 13.74
C LYS A 300 -8.20 -2.33 12.47
N LEU A 301 -7.79 -1.15 12.05
CA LEU A 301 -6.89 -0.93 10.91
C LEU A 301 -5.46 -1.30 11.25
N ARG A 302 -4.63 -1.48 10.21
CA ARG A 302 -3.21 -1.81 10.37
C ARG A 302 -2.39 -0.74 11.09
N ASN A 303 -2.76 0.53 10.96
CA ASN A 303 -2.13 1.63 11.69
C ASN A 303 -2.56 1.70 13.17
N GLY A 304 -3.42 0.77 13.63
CA GLY A 304 -3.89 0.70 15.01
C GLY A 304 -5.19 1.46 15.29
N TRP A 305 -5.65 2.31 14.37
CA TRP A 305 -6.94 3.00 14.49
C TRP A 305 -8.09 1.98 14.56
N LYS A 306 -9.06 2.25 15.43
CA LYS A 306 -10.25 1.42 15.63
C LYS A 306 -11.48 2.17 15.18
N THR A 307 -12.42 1.47 14.56
CA THR A 307 -13.76 2.01 14.34
C THR A 307 -14.48 2.16 15.69
N PRO A 308 -15.47 3.06 15.80
CA PRO A 308 -16.52 2.91 16.80
C PRO A 308 -17.18 1.53 16.70
N LEU A 309 -17.86 1.16 17.79
CA LEU A 309 -18.62 -0.08 17.85
C LEU A 309 -19.92 0.11 17.06
N LEU A 310 -19.97 -0.40 15.84
CA LEU A 310 -21.17 -0.27 15.02
C LEU A 310 -22.22 -1.28 15.47
N ARG A 311 -23.43 -0.78 15.71
CA ARG A 311 -24.59 -1.57 16.12
C ARG A 311 -25.56 -1.67 14.95
N TYR A 312 -25.73 -2.88 14.42
CA TYR A 312 -26.63 -3.13 13.29
C TYR A 312 -27.83 -3.91 13.75
N VAL A 313 -29.01 -3.33 13.58
CA VAL A 313 -30.25 -4.05 13.84
C VAL A 313 -30.72 -4.72 12.56
N PHE A 314 -31.29 -5.91 12.70
CA PHE A 314 -31.96 -6.60 11.60
C PHE A 314 -33.07 -7.50 12.16
N VAL A 315 -34.08 -7.79 11.34
CA VAL A 315 -35.19 -8.66 11.69
C VAL A 315 -35.12 -9.93 10.86
N VAL A 316 -35.25 -11.08 11.54
CA VAL A 316 -35.36 -12.39 10.91
C VAL A 316 -36.83 -12.82 10.97
N ASN A 317 -37.44 -13.04 9.81
CA ASN A 317 -38.82 -13.50 9.69
C ASN A 317 -38.91 -15.02 9.86
N ASN A 318 -40.12 -15.55 10.04
CA ASN A 318 -40.39 -17.00 10.17
C ASN A 318 -39.86 -17.85 9.01
N ASN A 319 -39.69 -17.24 7.82
CA ASN A 319 -39.13 -17.89 6.64
C ASN A 319 -37.60 -17.82 6.57
N GLY A 320 -36.93 -17.40 7.66
CA GLY A 320 -35.48 -17.16 7.72
C GLY A 320 -35.01 -15.99 6.84
N LYS A 321 -35.94 -15.18 6.31
CA LYS A 321 -35.64 -13.98 5.50
C LYS A 321 -35.34 -12.79 6.39
N TRP A 322 -34.48 -11.91 5.90
CA TRP A 322 -33.91 -10.80 6.66
C TRP A 322 -34.47 -9.48 6.13
N THR A 323 -34.88 -8.59 7.02
CA THR A 323 -35.32 -7.22 6.69
C THR A 323 -34.64 -6.20 7.60
N ASN A 324 -34.61 -4.94 7.16
CA ASN A 324 -34.15 -3.77 7.94
C ASN A 324 -32.71 -3.85 8.45
N VAL A 325 -31.73 -4.07 7.58
CA VAL A 325 -30.32 -4.16 7.96
C VAL A 325 -29.66 -2.77 7.90
N TYR A 326 -29.92 -1.93 8.89
CA TYR A 326 -29.32 -0.59 8.98
C TYR A 326 -28.46 -0.46 10.25
N PRO A 327 -27.37 0.32 10.20
CA PRO A 327 -26.74 0.77 11.43
C PRO A 327 -27.78 1.57 12.21
N GLU A 328 -28.02 1.22 13.47
CA GLU A 328 -28.78 2.10 14.35
C GLU A 328 -27.82 3.23 14.71
N ASP A 329 -28.20 4.47 14.39
CA ASP A 329 -27.42 5.63 14.80
C ASP A 329 -27.22 5.55 16.32
N GLU A 330 -25.99 5.82 16.78
CA GLU A 330 -25.74 6.02 18.21
C GLU A 330 -26.73 7.10 18.65
N LYS A 331 -27.74 6.71 19.43
CA LYS A 331 -28.53 7.69 20.18
C LYS A 331 -27.53 8.37 21.11
N GLU A 332 -27.17 9.61 20.77
CA GLU A 332 -26.40 10.50 21.63
C GLU A 332 -27.00 10.59 23.04
#